data_AF-A0A085MV65-F1
#
_entry.id   AF-A0A085MV65-F1
#
_cell.length_a   1.000
_cell.length_b   1.000
_cell.length_c   1.000
_cell.angle_alpha   90.00
_cell.angle_beta   90.00
_cell.angle_gamma   90.00
#
_symmetry.space_group_name_H-M   'P 1'
#
loop_
_entity.id
_entity.type
_entity.pdbx_description
1 polymer ?
#
loop_
_entity_poly.entity_id
_entity_poly.type
_entity_poly.pdbx_seq_one_letter_code
_entity_poly.pdbx_strand_id
1 'polypeptide(L)'
;MLRAAWIPFCFFLLHSACGQGKENEEPPEKAANSQENSLARGWGDDIAWVSFEHGLQMVKEQKRPMFLLIHKSWCPACQALKPKFTKAKQIVELSKYFVMVNAQDDEEPWEEVYKPDGAYIPRILFLGKEGTVMTEMKNPSSNSDQYLYYYPTPTPIIKSMKDVLLKLEIVGKDVLDKIDDGSAKTADASKQEL
;
A
#
# COMPACT_ATOMS: atom_id res chain seq x y z
N MET A 1 25.98 82.82 -28.79
CA MET A 1 24.96 83.55 -29.56
C MET A 1 24.18 82.55 -30.42
N LEU A 2 22.84 82.54 -30.31
CA LEU A 2 21.79 82.32 -31.33
C LEU A 2 22.06 81.30 -32.46
N ARG A 3 21.18 80.38 -32.90
CA ARG A 3 19.70 80.32 -32.95
C ARG A 3 19.25 78.95 -33.54
N ALA A 4 18.04 78.51 -33.15
CA ALA A 4 16.98 77.77 -33.87
C ALA A 4 17.30 77.05 -35.22
N ALA A 5 17.06 75.74 -35.38
CA ALA A 5 15.80 74.97 -35.49
C ALA A 5 15.16 74.97 -36.89
N TRP A 6 14.92 73.78 -37.47
CA TRP A 6 13.68 73.41 -38.19
C TRP A 6 13.56 71.91 -38.51
N ILE A 7 12.34 71.40 -38.34
CA ILE A 7 11.82 70.02 -38.43
C ILE A 7 11.06 69.89 -39.77
N PRO A 8 10.92 68.70 -40.38
CA PRO A 8 9.62 68.00 -40.33
C PRO A 8 9.80 66.48 -40.14
N PHE A 9 9.19 65.86 -39.12
CA PHE A 9 7.81 65.34 -39.12
C PHE A 9 7.53 64.32 -40.24
N CYS A 10 7.56 63.03 -39.89
CA CYS A 10 6.51 62.08 -40.26
C CYS A 10 6.62 60.87 -39.32
N PHE A 11 5.78 60.84 -38.27
CA PHE A 11 4.55 60.06 -38.26
C PHE A 11 4.81 58.55 -38.26
N PHE A 12 5.09 58.00 -37.07
CA PHE A 12 4.64 56.65 -36.77
C PHE A 12 3.88 56.66 -35.46
N LEU A 13 2.65 56.16 -35.59
CA LEU A 13 1.54 56.22 -34.66
C LEU A 13 1.78 55.49 -33.34
N LEU A 14 1.15 56.05 -32.30
CA LEU A 14 0.78 55.48 -31.01
C LEU A 14 0.45 53.98 -31.06
N HIS A 15 0.79 53.26 -29.97
CA HIS A 15 -0.15 52.62 -29.02
C HIS A 15 0.60 52.38 -27.68
N SER A 16 0.23 53.09 -26.62
CA SER A 16 -0.45 52.57 -25.41
C SER A 16 0.45 51.70 -24.51
N ALA A 17 1.12 52.27 -23.50
CA ALA A 17 0.65 52.48 -22.12
C ALA A 17 0.87 51.27 -21.16
N CYS A 18 1.75 51.49 -20.19
CA CYS A 18 1.77 51.11 -18.76
C CYS A 18 1.20 49.74 -18.30
N GLY A 19 2.02 48.98 -17.56
CA GLY A 19 1.55 47.90 -16.70
C GLY A 19 2.65 47.17 -15.94
N GLN A 20 2.80 47.46 -14.65
CA GLN A 20 3.54 46.65 -13.69
C GLN A 20 2.79 45.32 -13.46
N GLY A 21 3.53 44.24 -13.18
CA GLY A 21 3.05 43.26 -12.21
C GLY A 21 3.20 41.79 -12.58
N LYS A 22 3.86 41.10 -11.64
CA LYS A 22 3.59 39.75 -11.12
C LYS A 22 4.31 38.58 -11.78
N GLU A 23 5.37 38.14 -11.09
CA GLU A 23 5.63 36.72 -10.87
C GLU A 23 4.31 36.03 -10.57
N ASN A 24 3.90 35.12 -11.46
CA ASN A 24 2.86 34.14 -11.18
C ASN A 24 3.64 32.84 -10.95
N GLU A 25 3.82 32.48 -9.68
CA GLU A 25 3.00 31.49 -8.99
C GLU A 25 3.13 30.11 -9.63
N GLU A 26 3.85 29.27 -8.88
CA GLU A 26 3.94 27.82 -8.95
C GLU A 26 2.53 27.20 -9.14
N PRO A 27 2.28 26.39 -10.20
CA PRO A 27 1.00 25.71 -10.35
C PRO A 27 0.87 24.55 -9.34
N PRO A 28 -0.35 24.23 -8.91
CA PRO A 28 -0.67 23.96 -7.52
C PRO A 28 -0.34 22.52 -7.06
N GLU A 29 0.13 22.41 -5.83
CA GLU A 29 0.24 21.23 -4.97
C GLU A 29 -1.14 20.61 -4.61
N LYS A 30 -2.11 20.58 -5.54
CA LYS A 30 -3.47 20.07 -5.31
C LYS A 30 -4.06 19.31 -6.51
N ALA A 31 -3.32 18.34 -7.02
CA ALA A 31 -3.85 17.32 -7.94
C ALA A 31 -3.51 15.87 -7.51
N ALA A 32 -3.12 15.65 -6.24
CA ALA A 32 -2.84 14.33 -5.68
C ALA A 32 -3.95 13.89 -4.72
N ASN A 33 -5.18 13.64 -5.20
CA ASN A 33 -6.19 12.99 -4.33
C ASN A 33 -7.33 12.25 -5.06
N SER A 34 -7.04 11.58 -6.18
CA SER A 34 -8.01 10.61 -6.73
C SER A 34 -7.36 9.40 -7.42
N GLN A 35 -6.04 9.28 -7.33
CA GLN A 35 -5.27 8.10 -7.76
C GLN A 35 -4.77 7.27 -6.58
N GLU A 36 -4.85 7.77 -5.35
CA GLU A 36 -4.08 7.25 -4.20
C GLU A 36 -4.48 5.86 -3.69
N ASN A 37 -5.58 5.24 -4.15
CA ASN A 37 -5.80 3.84 -3.78
C ASN A 37 -6.45 2.93 -4.81
N SER A 38 -6.17 3.14 -6.10
CA SER A 38 -6.58 2.17 -7.13
C SER A 38 -6.02 0.76 -6.87
N LEU A 39 -4.87 0.66 -6.18
CA LEU A 39 -4.21 -0.59 -5.83
C LEU A 39 -4.82 -1.30 -4.61
N ALA A 40 -5.63 -0.63 -3.77
CA ALA A 40 -6.34 -1.30 -2.69
C ALA A 40 -7.33 -2.33 -3.20
N ARG A 41 -8.07 -2.05 -4.28
CA ARG A 41 -9.11 -2.95 -4.83
C ARG A 41 -10.08 -3.47 -3.76
N GLY A 42 -10.40 -2.61 -2.79
CA GLY A 42 -11.26 -2.92 -1.66
C GLY A 42 -10.61 -3.74 -0.53
N TRP A 43 -9.28 -3.89 -0.49
CA TRP A 43 -8.53 -4.50 0.60
C TRP A 43 -8.08 -3.52 1.69
N GLY A 44 -8.57 -2.28 1.65
CA GLY A 44 -8.35 -1.26 2.69
C GLY A 44 -7.73 -0.02 2.08
N ASP A 45 -8.54 1.04 1.96
CA ASP A 45 -8.13 2.30 1.32
C ASP A 45 -7.22 3.15 2.23
N ASP A 46 -7.07 2.76 3.49
CA ASP A 46 -6.19 3.33 4.50
C ASP A 46 -4.82 2.64 4.57
N ILE A 47 -4.56 1.67 3.70
CA ILE A 47 -3.27 1.01 3.54
C ILE A 47 -2.58 1.59 2.30
N ALA A 48 -1.29 1.94 2.47
CA ALA A 48 -0.44 2.43 1.38
C ALA A 48 0.02 1.26 0.48
N TRP A 49 -0.86 0.85 -0.44
CA TRP A 49 -0.56 -0.22 -1.39
C TRP A 49 0.35 0.26 -2.52
N VAL A 50 1.29 -0.58 -2.91
CA VAL A 50 2.17 -0.35 -4.07
C VAL A 50 2.15 -1.54 -5.03
N SER A 51 2.50 -1.30 -6.30
CA SER A 51 2.65 -2.36 -7.29
C SER A 51 3.77 -3.32 -6.89
N PHE A 52 3.71 -4.57 -7.34
CA PHE A 52 4.70 -5.59 -7.00
C PHE A 52 6.16 -5.18 -7.33
N GLU A 53 6.43 -4.68 -8.54
CA GLU A 53 7.77 -4.27 -8.96
C GLU A 53 8.33 -3.13 -8.10
N HIS A 54 7.55 -2.07 -7.89
CA HIS A 54 7.93 -0.97 -7.01
C HIS A 54 8.11 -1.43 -5.56
N GLY A 55 7.25 -2.35 -5.08
CA GLY A 55 7.37 -2.92 -3.76
C GLY A 55 8.71 -3.65 -3.55
N LEU A 56 9.18 -4.41 -4.54
CA LEU A 56 10.49 -5.08 -4.46
C LEU A 56 11.65 -4.10 -4.36
N GLN A 57 11.55 -2.93 -5.00
CA GLN A 57 12.53 -1.85 -4.88
C GLN A 57 12.49 -1.24 -3.47
N MET A 58 11.30 -0.86 -2.99
CA MET A 58 11.10 -0.26 -1.67
C MET A 58 11.58 -1.16 -0.53
N VAL A 59 11.39 -2.48 -0.61
CA VAL A 59 11.88 -3.42 0.40
C VAL A 59 13.39 -3.30 0.59
N LYS A 60 14.15 -3.24 -0.52
CA LYS A 60 15.61 -3.17 -0.49
C LYS A 60 16.11 -1.81 0.00
N GLU A 61 15.43 -0.74 -0.42
CA GLU A 61 15.79 0.64 -0.06
C GLU A 61 15.46 0.97 1.40
N GLN A 62 14.26 0.58 1.84
CA GLN A 62 13.74 0.92 3.17
C GLN A 62 14.11 -0.11 4.22
N LYS A 63 14.62 -1.28 3.81
CA LYS A 63 14.94 -2.43 4.68
C LYS A 63 13.74 -2.83 5.54
N ARG A 64 12.54 -2.81 4.93
CA ARG A 64 11.28 -3.24 5.54
C ARG A 64 10.79 -4.54 4.90
N PRO A 65 10.14 -5.43 5.66
CA PRO A 65 9.53 -6.62 5.07
C PRO A 65 8.39 -6.27 4.11
N MET A 66 8.09 -7.17 3.19
CA MET A 66 6.90 -7.08 2.34
C MET A 66 5.78 -7.94 2.90
N PHE A 67 4.57 -7.42 2.81
CA PHE A 67 3.34 -8.20 2.83
C PHE A 67 2.83 -8.31 1.39
N LEU A 68 2.76 -9.53 0.85
CA LEU A 68 2.30 -9.79 -0.52
C LEU A 68 0.99 -10.59 -0.48
N LEU A 69 -0.11 -9.95 -0.88
CA LEU A 69 -1.39 -10.60 -1.10
C LEU A 69 -1.57 -10.91 -2.58
N ILE A 70 -1.74 -12.19 -2.90
CA ILE A 70 -2.06 -12.68 -4.24
C ILE A 70 -3.52 -13.15 -4.25
N HIS A 71 -4.34 -12.56 -5.13
CA HIS A 71 -5.75 -12.92 -5.27
C HIS A 71 -6.26 -12.70 -6.70
N LYS A 72 -7.47 -13.18 -6.99
CA LYS A 72 -8.15 -12.97 -8.28
C LYS A 72 -9.53 -12.35 -8.07
N SER A 73 -10.00 -11.55 -9.02
CA SER A 73 -11.31 -10.86 -8.97
C SER A 73 -12.48 -11.83 -8.81
N TRP A 74 -12.42 -12.96 -9.50
CA TRP A 74 -13.48 -13.96 -9.57
C TRP A 74 -13.45 -15.01 -8.44
N CYS A 75 -12.47 -14.94 -7.54
CA CYS A 75 -12.24 -15.92 -6.48
C CYS A 75 -13.21 -15.76 -5.29
N PRO A 76 -14.10 -16.74 -5.01
CA PRO A 76 -15.07 -16.62 -3.92
C PRO A 76 -14.43 -16.52 -2.53
N ALA A 77 -13.36 -17.30 -2.27
CA ALA A 77 -12.64 -17.25 -1.00
C ALA A 77 -12.00 -15.87 -0.76
N CYS A 78 -11.48 -15.25 -1.82
CA CYS A 78 -10.89 -13.90 -1.80
C CYS A 78 -11.96 -12.86 -1.46
N GLN A 79 -13.14 -12.95 -2.10
CA GLN A 79 -14.29 -12.09 -1.82
C GLN A 79 -14.80 -12.26 -0.38
N ALA A 80 -14.75 -13.47 0.18
CA ALA A 80 -15.16 -13.74 1.57
C ALA A 80 -14.16 -13.20 2.60
N LEU A 81 -12.85 -13.20 2.30
CA LEU A 81 -11.80 -12.70 3.19
C LEU A 81 -11.75 -11.17 3.21
N LYS A 82 -11.87 -10.53 2.05
CA LYS A 82 -11.75 -9.07 1.85
C LYS A 82 -12.50 -8.22 2.90
N PRO A 83 -13.82 -8.39 3.14
CA PRO A 83 -14.54 -7.55 4.12
C PRO A 83 -14.12 -7.83 5.56
N LYS A 84 -13.56 -9.00 5.87
CA LYS A 84 -13.02 -9.30 7.21
C LYS A 84 -11.69 -8.59 7.39
N PHE A 85 -10.85 -8.62 6.36
CA PHE A 85 -9.55 -7.95 6.32
C PHE A 85 -9.69 -6.44 6.51
N THR A 86 -10.58 -5.79 5.74
CA THR A 86 -10.77 -4.33 5.83
C THR A 86 -11.34 -3.84 7.17
N LYS A 87 -12.08 -4.69 7.88
CA LYS A 87 -12.62 -4.36 9.21
C LYS A 87 -11.59 -4.52 10.33
N ALA A 88 -10.46 -5.18 10.07
CA ALA A 88 -9.42 -5.45 11.05
C ALA A 88 -8.44 -4.28 11.14
N LYS A 89 -8.74 -3.31 12.02
CA LYS A 89 -7.92 -2.10 12.24
C LYS A 89 -6.45 -2.40 12.56
N GLN A 90 -6.19 -3.53 13.20
CA GLN A 90 -4.85 -3.96 13.57
C GLN A 90 -3.98 -4.26 12.34
N ILE A 91 -4.57 -4.69 11.23
CA ILE A 91 -3.84 -4.85 9.96
C ILE A 91 -3.38 -3.49 9.44
N VAL A 92 -4.20 -2.44 9.55
CA VAL A 92 -3.87 -1.07 9.15
C VAL A 92 -2.77 -0.48 10.06
N GLU A 93 -2.77 -0.81 11.35
CA GLU A 93 -1.69 -0.40 12.25
C GLU A 93 -0.37 -1.10 11.92
N LEU A 94 -0.42 -2.41 11.67
CA LEU A 94 0.76 -3.21 11.34
C LEU A 94 1.29 -2.91 9.94
N SER A 95 0.43 -2.57 8.97
CA SER A 95 0.81 -2.31 7.58
C SER A 95 1.84 -1.19 7.45
N LYS A 96 1.89 -0.24 8.39
CA LYS A 96 2.87 0.86 8.45
C LYS A 96 4.32 0.39 8.53
N TYR A 97 4.55 -0.84 8.99
CA TYR A 97 5.88 -1.45 9.12
C TYR A 97 6.26 -2.33 7.91
N PHE A 98 5.34 -2.52 6.97
CA PHE A 98 5.54 -3.35 5.79
C PHE A 98 5.49 -2.50 4.52
N VAL A 99 6.15 -3.00 3.47
CA VAL A 99 5.79 -2.65 2.10
C VAL A 99 4.59 -3.51 1.73
N MET A 100 3.44 -2.88 1.45
CA MET A 100 2.18 -3.59 1.22
C MET A 100 1.92 -3.75 -0.27
N VAL A 101 1.84 -4.99 -0.74
CA VAL A 101 1.56 -5.33 -2.14
C VAL A 101 0.28 -6.15 -2.24
N ASN A 102 -0.58 -5.71 -3.16
CA ASN A 102 -1.79 -6.40 -3.57
C ASN A 102 -1.66 -6.73 -5.05
N ALA A 103 -1.39 -8.00 -5.36
CA ALA A 103 -1.28 -8.52 -6.72
C ALA A 103 -2.61 -9.18 -7.11
N GLN A 104 -3.33 -8.56 -8.04
CA GLN A 104 -4.63 -9.04 -8.52
C GLN A 104 -4.52 -9.56 -9.95
N ASP A 105 -5.19 -10.68 -10.22
CA ASP A 105 -5.36 -11.20 -11.59
C ASP A 105 -3.99 -11.39 -12.28
N ASP A 106 -3.72 -10.73 -13.39
CA ASP A 106 -2.48 -10.94 -14.18
C ASP A 106 -1.21 -10.35 -13.52
N GLU A 107 -1.35 -9.69 -12.37
CA GLU A 107 -0.22 -9.16 -11.59
C GLU A 107 0.40 -10.19 -10.64
N GLU A 108 -0.15 -11.40 -10.59
CA GLU A 108 0.46 -12.50 -9.85
C GLU A 108 1.89 -12.74 -10.35
N PRO A 109 2.91 -12.70 -9.48
CA PRO A 109 4.28 -13.01 -9.86
C PRO A 109 4.39 -14.44 -10.39
N TRP A 110 5.09 -14.61 -11.52
CA TRP A 110 5.12 -15.86 -12.26
C TRP A 110 6.06 -16.90 -11.66
N GLU A 111 7.09 -16.46 -10.94
CA GLU A 111 8.16 -17.30 -10.42
C GLU A 111 7.67 -18.27 -9.33
N GLU A 112 8.20 -19.50 -9.35
CA GLU A 112 7.79 -20.58 -8.43
C GLU A 112 8.09 -20.27 -6.96
N VAL A 113 9.00 -19.34 -6.68
CA VAL A 113 9.28 -18.87 -5.31
C VAL A 113 8.05 -18.23 -4.66
N TYR A 114 7.09 -17.73 -5.45
CA TYR A 114 5.82 -17.16 -4.99
C TYR A 114 4.66 -18.17 -4.96
N LYS A 115 4.98 -19.46 -5.19
CA LYS A 115 4.07 -20.61 -5.15
C LYS A 115 4.69 -21.77 -4.33
N PRO A 116 5.24 -21.51 -3.14
CA PRO A 116 6.04 -22.48 -2.37
C PRO A 116 5.33 -23.81 -2.08
N ASP A 117 3.99 -23.83 -2.06
CA ASP A 117 3.15 -25.02 -1.90
C ASP A 117 2.01 -25.07 -2.94
N GLY A 118 2.17 -24.37 -4.08
CA GLY A 118 1.22 -24.35 -5.19
C GLY A 118 0.61 -22.98 -5.50
N ALA A 119 -0.20 -22.95 -6.56
CA ALA A 119 -0.77 -21.72 -7.15
C ALA A 119 -2.25 -21.47 -6.77
N TYR A 120 -2.69 -21.93 -5.59
CA TYR A 120 -4.06 -21.68 -5.11
C TYR A 120 -4.26 -20.21 -4.71
N ILE A 121 -5.48 -19.75 -4.44
CA ILE A 121 -5.75 -18.35 -4.05
C ILE A 121 -6.89 -18.30 -3.02
N PRO A 122 -6.93 -17.27 -2.14
CA PRO A 122 -5.89 -16.26 -1.93
C PRO A 122 -4.63 -16.84 -1.27
N ARG A 123 -3.48 -16.20 -1.50
CA ARG A 123 -2.21 -16.49 -0.81
C ARG A 123 -1.66 -15.23 -0.20
N ILE A 124 -1.14 -15.33 1.02
CA ILE A 124 -0.40 -14.25 1.68
C ILE A 124 1.01 -14.74 1.94
N LEU A 125 1.98 -14.06 1.34
CA LEU A 125 3.41 -14.32 1.52
C LEU A 125 4.06 -13.14 2.22
N PHE A 126 5.07 -13.44 3.02
CA PHE A 126 5.95 -12.44 3.60
C PHE A 126 7.31 -12.51 2.96
N LEU A 127 7.87 -11.36 2.58
CA LEU A 127 9.25 -11.27 2.11
C LEU A 127 10.08 -10.54 3.16
N GLY A 128 11.31 -11.01 3.36
CA GLY A 128 12.28 -10.36 4.24
C GLY A 128 12.82 -9.05 3.68
N LYS A 129 13.76 -8.44 4.42
CA LYS A 129 14.36 -7.11 4.10
C LYS A 129 15.13 -7.04 2.78
N GLU A 130 15.40 -8.17 2.14
CA GLU A 130 16.09 -8.26 0.84
C GLU A 130 15.15 -8.62 -0.32
N GLY A 131 13.85 -8.77 -0.05
CA GLY A 131 12.86 -9.18 -1.06
C GLY A 131 12.80 -10.68 -1.30
N THR A 132 13.32 -11.49 -0.37
CA THR A 132 13.26 -12.96 -0.45
C THR A 132 12.05 -13.50 0.32
N VAL A 133 11.31 -14.43 -0.27
CA VAL A 133 10.14 -15.08 0.36
C VAL A 133 10.57 -15.84 1.63
N MET A 134 9.87 -15.61 2.74
CA MET A 134 10.08 -16.28 4.03
C MET A 134 9.20 -17.54 4.11
N THR A 135 9.63 -18.63 3.48
CA THR A 135 8.85 -19.89 3.38
C THR A 135 8.50 -20.56 4.71
N GLU A 136 9.15 -20.15 5.79
CA GLU A 136 8.83 -20.59 7.15
C GLU A 136 7.63 -19.83 7.74
N MET A 137 7.26 -18.67 7.18
CA MET A 137 6.13 -17.85 7.62
C MET A 137 4.83 -18.35 7.01
N LYS A 138 4.33 -19.44 7.60
CA LYS A 138 3.07 -20.09 7.24
C LYS A 138 1.93 -19.57 8.10
N ASN A 139 0.68 -19.82 7.68
CA ASN A 139 -0.50 -19.57 8.49
C ASN A 139 -0.41 -20.39 9.80
N PRO A 140 -0.28 -19.74 10.98
CA PRO A 140 -0.10 -20.41 12.26
C PRO A 140 -1.35 -21.15 12.73
N SER A 141 -2.49 -20.92 12.09
CA SER A 141 -3.77 -21.59 12.36
C SER A 141 -4.16 -22.56 11.24
N SER A 142 -3.24 -22.89 10.32
CA SER A 142 -3.50 -23.91 9.31
C SER A 142 -3.51 -25.29 9.95
N ASN A 143 -4.57 -26.06 9.66
CA ASN A 143 -4.64 -27.50 9.95
C ASN A 143 -4.35 -28.34 8.69
N SER A 144 -3.87 -27.70 7.61
CA SER A 144 -3.59 -28.32 6.33
C SER A 144 -2.10 -28.35 6.06
N ASP A 145 -1.62 -29.49 5.54
CA ASP A 145 -0.26 -29.64 5.04
C ASP A 145 -0.10 -29.17 3.58
N GLN A 146 -1.19 -28.74 2.93
CA GLN A 146 -1.24 -28.40 1.50
C GLN A 146 -1.46 -26.90 1.23
N TYR A 147 -2.16 -26.19 2.12
CA TYR A 147 -2.53 -24.79 1.94
C TYR A 147 -1.93 -23.91 3.03
N LEU A 148 -0.61 -23.92 3.14
CA LEU A 148 0.16 -23.35 4.24
C LEU A 148 0.12 -21.82 4.27
N TYR A 149 -0.19 -21.15 3.16
CA TYR A 149 -0.25 -19.68 3.03
C TYR A 149 -1.67 -19.17 2.75
N TYR A 150 -2.68 -20.02 2.94
CA TYR A 150 -4.08 -19.62 2.92
C TYR A 150 -4.52 -19.15 4.31
N TYR A 151 -5.10 -17.94 4.40
CA TYR A 151 -5.57 -17.34 5.64
C TYR A 151 -7.08 -17.05 5.55
N PRO A 152 -7.96 -17.81 6.23
CA PRO A 152 -9.41 -17.64 6.10
C PRO A 152 -9.99 -16.48 6.93
N THR A 153 -9.21 -15.93 7.89
CA THR A 153 -9.63 -14.87 8.82
C THR A 153 -8.48 -13.91 9.14
N PRO A 154 -8.77 -12.70 9.67
CA PRO A 154 -7.74 -11.71 10.00
C PRO A 154 -6.79 -12.10 11.14
N THR A 155 -7.27 -12.80 12.17
CA THR A 155 -6.47 -13.16 13.36
C THR A 155 -5.13 -13.86 13.02
N PRO A 156 -5.09 -14.93 12.21
CA PRO A 156 -3.81 -15.54 11.82
C PRO A 156 -2.94 -14.62 10.97
N ILE A 157 -3.52 -13.71 10.18
CA ILE A 157 -2.77 -12.71 9.40
C ILE A 157 -2.05 -11.76 10.36
N ILE A 158 -2.78 -11.22 11.35
CA ILE A 158 -2.25 -10.31 12.38
C ILE A 158 -1.12 -11.01 13.15
N LYS A 159 -1.32 -12.27 13.55
CA LYS A 159 -0.28 -13.06 14.23
C LYS A 159 0.96 -13.23 13.36
N SER A 160 0.82 -13.63 12.10
CA SER A 160 1.96 -13.75 11.19
C SER A 160 2.68 -12.41 10.95
N MET A 161 1.94 -11.30 10.79
CA MET A 161 2.55 -9.97 10.68
C MET A 161 3.41 -9.63 11.90
N LYS A 162 2.90 -9.85 13.12
CA LYS A 162 3.67 -9.66 14.35
C LYS A 162 4.90 -10.56 14.41
N ASP A 163 4.74 -11.85 14.09
CA ASP A 163 5.83 -12.83 14.10
C ASP A 163 6.95 -12.41 13.12
N VAL A 164 6.62 -11.89 11.93
CA VAL A 164 7.60 -11.34 10.98
C VAL A 164 8.32 -10.13 11.54
N LEU A 165 7.59 -9.15 12.09
CA LEU A 165 8.19 -7.93 12.63
C LEU A 165 9.14 -8.22 13.80
N LEU A 166 8.77 -9.17 14.66
CA LEU A 166 9.62 -9.62 15.77
C LEU A 166 10.85 -10.35 15.25
N LYS A 167 10.67 -11.30 14.32
CA LYS A 167 11.75 -12.12 13.76
C LYS A 167 12.80 -11.28 13.01
N LEU A 168 12.38 -10.22 12.34
CA LEU A 168 13.26 -9.33 11.58
C LEU A 168 13.78 -8.14 12.41
N GLU A 169 13.43 -8.10 13.70
CA GLU A 169 13.81 -7.05 14.66
C GLU A 169 13.37 -5.65 14.21
N ILE A 170 12.22 -5.54 13.56
CA ILE A 170 11.65 -4.26 13.08
C ILE A 170 10.94 -3.53 14.23
N VAL A 171 10.21 -4.27 15.07
CA VAL A 171 9.41 -3.73 16.16
C VAL A 171 9.58 -4.59 17.41
N GLY A 172 9.79 -3.95 18.56
CA GLY A 172 9.92 -4.62 19.85
C GLY A 172 8.63 -5.32 20.30
N LYS A 173 8.78 -6.44 21.01
CA LYS A 173 7.65 -7.23 21.52
C LYS A 173 6.69 -6.41 22.40
N ASP A 174 7.22 -5.49 23.21
CA ASP A 174 6.45 -4.60 24.09
C ASP A 174 5.49 -3.67 23.34
N VAL A 175 5.81 -3.33 22.08
CA VAL A 175 4.93 -2.57 21.19
C VAL A 175 3.91 -3.49 20.53
N LEU A 176 4.33 -4.66 20.05
CA LEU A 176 3.45 -5.64 19.38
C LEU A 176 2.39 -6.24 20.31
N ASP A 177 2.71 -6.41 21.60
CA ASP A 177 1.79 -6.92 22.62
C ASP A 177 0.67 -5.91 22.95
N LYS A 178 0.85 -4.62 22.63
CA LYS A 178 -0.18 -3.57 22.81
C LYS A 178 -1.21 -3.54 21.67
N ILE A 179 -0.85 -4.07 20.50
CA ILE A 179 -1.78 -4.24 19.38
C ILE A 179 -2.58 -5.51 19.69
N ASP A 180 -3.91 -5.45 19.75
CA ASP A 180 -4.73 -6.66 19.92
C ASP A 180 -4.47 -7.64 18.76
N ASP A 181 -4.46 -8.95 18.99
CA ASP A 181 -4.34 -9.94 17.90
C ASP A 181 -5.66 -10.19 17.17
N GLY A 182 -6.73 -9.50 17.60
CA GLY A 182 -8.06 -9.59 17.02
C GLY A 182 -8.87 -10.77 17.58
N SER A 183 -8.33 -11.53 18.55
CA SER A 183 -9.03 -12.63 19.21
C SER A 183 -10.14 -12.14 20.14
N ALA A 184 -10.00 -10.93 20.70
CA ALA A 184 -10.92 -10.38 21.70
C ALA A 184 -12.36 -10.16 21.19
N LYS A 185 -12.56 -9.91 19.88
CA LYS A 185 -13.90 -9.66 19.31
C LYS A 185 -14.68 -10.92 18.94
N THR A 186 -14.03 -12.08 18.88
CA THR A 186 -14.69 -13.35 18.52
C THR A 186 -15.52 -13.94 19.67
N ALA A 187 -15.28 -13.53 20.90
CA ALA A 187 -15.99 -14.01 22.08
C ALA A 187 -17.39 -13.38 22.28
N ASP A 188 -17.66 -12.24 21.64
CA ASP A 188 -18.92 -11.50 21.84
C ASP A 188 -20.00 -11.85 20.78
N ALA A 189 -19.60 -12.43 19.65
CA ALA A 189 -20.52 -12.83 18.58
C ALA A 189 -21.21 -14.19 18.82
N SER A 190 -20.72 -15.00 19.76
CA SER A 190 -21.31 -16.31 20.11
C SER A 190 -22.40 -16.22 21.18
N LYS A 191 -22.79 -15.02 21.62
CA LYS A 191 -23.77 -14.81 22.70
C LYS A 191 -25.12 -14.23 22.28
N GLN A 192 -25.39 -14.07 20.97
CA GLN A 192 -26.65 -13.51 20.47
C GLN A 192 -27.54 -14.49 19.68
N GLU A 193 -27.22 -15.78 19.63
CA GLU A 193 -28.15 -16.81 19.16
C GLU A 193 -28.41 -17.82 20.28
N LEU A 194 -29.32 -17.46 21.19
CA LEU A 194 -30.03 -18.36 22.10
C LEU A 194 -31.42 -17.79 22.38
#